data_AF-A0A5C7MJW5-F1
#
_entry.id   AF-A0A5C7MJW5-F1
#
_cell.length_a   1.000
_cell.length_b   1.000
_cell.length_c   1.000
_cell.angle_alpha   90.00
_cell.angle_beta   90.00
_cell.angle_gamma   90.00
#
_symmetry.space_group_name_H-M   'P 1'
#
loop_
_entity.id
_entity.type
_entity.pdbx_description
1 polymer ?
#
loop_
_entity_poly.entity_id
_entity_poly.type
_entity_poly.pdbx_seq_one_letter_code
_entity_poly.pdbx_strand_id
1 'polypeptide(L)' 'MRIAARNLEPSVVVYPDSDRPIRLRTGTLTYMFTKAEAVDLATKLADAVDEIHHSTRSSDV' A
#
# COMPACT_ATOMS: atom_id res chain seq x y z
N MET A 1 6.57 -21.56 9.66
CA MET A 1 7.13 -20.40 10.40
C MET A 1 6.24 -19.20 10.11
N ARG A 2 5.48 -18.71 11.10
CA ARG A 2 4.63 -17.51 10.96
C ARG A 2 5.44 -16.33 11.49
N ILE A 3 5.81 -15.38 10.62
CA ILE A 3 6.38 -14.11 11.07
C ILE A 3 5.22 -13.29 11.63
N ALA A 4 5.06 -13.30 12.95
CA ALA A 4 4.09 -12.47 13.65
C ALA A 4 4.71 -11.08 13.90
N ALA A 5 4.87 -10.30 12.84
CA ALA A 5 5.33 -8.92 12.92
C ALA A 5 4.19 -8.02 13.42
N ARG A 6 3.95 -8.01 14.73
CA ARG A 6 2.78 -7.34 15.32
C ARG A 6 2.82 -5.80 15.29
N ASN A 7 3.91 -5.15 14.91
CA ASN A 7 4.03 -3.68 14.96
C ASN A 7 5.04 -3.14 13.92
N LEU A 8 4.93 -3.54 12.64
CA LEU A 8 5.75 -2.93 11.59
C LEU A 8 4.98 -1.79 10.93
N GLU A 9 5.40 -0.56 11.18
CA GLU A 9 4.83 0.62 10.53
C GLU A 9 5.33 0.68 9.08
N PRO A 10 4.44 0.56 8.07
CA PRO A 10 4.84 0.74 6.69
C PRO A 10 5.20 2.21 6.42
N SER A 11 6.28 2.45 5.67
CA SER A 11 6.66 3.80 5.24
C SER A 11 6.93 3.86 3.75
N VAL A 12 6.60 4.99 3.14
CA VAL A 12 6.86 5.27 1.72
C VAL A 12 7.99 6.29 1.60
N VAL A 13 9.01 5.96 0.81
CA VAL A 13 10.18 6.83 0.58
C VAL A 13 10.44 6.99 -0.91
N VAL A 14 10.90 8.18 -1.31
CA VAL A 14 11.22 8.52 -2.70
C VAL A 14 12.74 8.58 -2.91
N TYR A 15 13.21 7.95 -3.98
CA TYR A 15 14.60 7.95 -4.45
C TYR A 15 14.61 8.36 -5.93
N PRO A 16 14.71 9.66 -6.25
CA PRO A 16 14.42 10.18 -7.59
C PRO A 16 15.41 9.71 -8.67
N ASP A 17 16.65 9.39 -8.30
CA ASP A 17 17.70 8.99 -9.24
C ASP A 17 17.70 7.47 -9.53
N SER A 18 16.62 6.77 -9.20
CA SER A 18 16.46 5.32 -9.35
C SER A 18 15.37 5.02 -10.37
N ASP A 19 15.60 4.02 -11.24
CA ASP A 19 14.59 3.53 -12.21
C ASP A 19 13.28 3.10 -11.53
N ARG A 20 13.36 2.71 -10.26
CA ARG A 20 12.23 2.41 -9.37
C ARG A 20 12.26 3.39 -8.19
N PRO A 21 11.66 4.59 -8.34
CA PRO A 21 11.88 5.69 -7.40
C PRO A 21 11.00 5.63 -6.16
N ILE A 22 9.93 4.83 -6.13
CA ILE A 22 9.01 4.75 -4.98
C ILE A 22 9.28 3.46 -4.21
N ARG A 23 9.48 3.54 -2.88
CA ARG A 23 9.78 2.38 -2.05
C ARG A 23 8.79 2.26 -0.90
N LEU A 24 8.11 1.11 -0.79
CA LEU A 24 7.32 0.72 0.38
C LEU A 24 8.21 -0.14 1.29
N ARG A 25 8.43 0.32 2.52
CA ARG A 25 9.22 -0.37 3.54
C ARG A 25 8.31 -0.89 4.64
N THR A 26 8.45 -2.15 5.01
CA THR A 26 7.81 -2.73 6.19
C THR A 26 8.76 -3.71 6.86
N GLY A 27 9.35 -3.30 7.98
CA GLY A 27 10.44 -4.02 8.64
C GLY A 27 11.63 -4.24 7.70
N THR A 28 12.00 -5.51 7.49
CA THR A 28 13.11 -5.89 6.58
C THR A 28 12.68 -6.04 5.13
N LEU A 29 11.39 -5.86 4.81
CA LEU A 29 10.87 -5.93 3.45
C LEU A 29 10.90 -4.55 2.81
N THR A 30 11.41 -4.48 1.58
CA THR A 30 11.36 -3.27 0.75
C THR A 30 10.86 -3.66 -0.64
N TYR A 31 9.74 -3.09 -1.03
CA TYR A 31 9.21 -3.18 -2.39
C TYR A 31 9.54 -1.89 -3.14
N MET A 32 10.04 -2.01 -4.36
CA MET A 32 10.44 -0.87 -5.20
C MET A 32 9.57 -0.82 -6.45
N PHE A 33 8.92 0.31 -6.66
CA PHE A 33 7.99 0.54 -7.75
C PHE A 33 8.55 1.55 -8.74
N THR A 34 8.23 1.32 -10.01
CA THR A 34 8.16 2.40 -11.00
C THR A 34 7.04 3.37 -10.63
N LYS A 35 7.03 4.56 -11.23
CA LYS A 35 5.93 5.51 -11.04
C LYS A 35 4.57 4.92 -11.44
N ALA A 36 4.50 4.18 -12.54
CA ALA A 36 3.25 3.60 -13.03
C ALA A 36 2.69 2.53 -12.09
N GLU A 37 3.53 1.61 -11.61
CA GLU A 37 3.13 0.58 -10.64
C GLU A 37 2.66 1.20 -9.31
N ALA A 38 3.31 2.28 -8.86
CA ALA A 38 2.92 2.97 -7.63
C ALA A 38 1.54 3.63 -7.75
N VAL A 39 1.23 4.24 -8.91
CA VAL A 39 -0.09 4.83 -9.18
C VAL A 39 -1.16 3.75 -9.24
N ASP A 40 -0.93 2.67 -9.97
CA ASP A 40 -1.86 1.54 -10.06
C ASP A 40 -2.19 0.94 -8.68
N LEU A 41 -1.18 0.75 -7.84
CA LEU A 41 -1.39 0.29 -6.46
C LEU A 41 -2.21 1.30 -5.64
N ALA A 42 -1.92 2.59 -5.74
CA ALA A 42 -2.66 3.62 -5.01
C ALA A 42 -4.13 3.68 -5.43
N THR A 43 -4.43 3.55 -6.72
CA THR A 43 -5.80 3.47 -7.23
C THR A 43 -6.53 2.26 -6.65
N LYS A 44 -5.92 1.07 -6.71
CA LYS A 44 -6.53 -0.15 -6.15
C LYS A 44 -6.80 -0.06 -4.65
N LEU A 45 -5.92 0.62 -3.91
CA LEU A 45 -6.13 0.85 -2.48
C LEU A 45 -7.30 1.82 -2.23
N ALA A 46 -7.41 2.88 -3.02
CA ALA A 46 -8.53 3.82 -2.92
C ALA A 46 -9.87 3.12 -3.23
N ASP A 47 -9.92 2.35 -4.33
CA ASP A 47 -11.11 1.60 -4.74
C ASP A 47 -11.56 0.61 -3.65
N ALA A 48 -10.61 -0.11 -3.04
CA ALA A 48 -10.91 -1.06 -1.97
C ALA A 48 -11.48 -0.38 -0.71
N VAL A 49 -10.98 0.81 -0.37
CA VAL A 49 -11.51 1.60 0.77
C VAL A 49 -12.92 2.10 0.46
N ASP A 50 -13.16 2.57 -0.76
CA ASP A 50 -14.48 3.01 -1.20
C ASP A 50 -15.49 1.86 -1.15
N GLU A 51 -15.12 0.65 -1.58
CA GLU A 51 -15.95 -0.56 -1.48
C GLU A 51 -16.34 -0.88 -0.01
N ILE A 52 -15.40 -0.73 0.93
CA ILE A 52 -15.67 -0.93 2.37
C ILE A 52 -16.70 0.08 2.88
N HIS A 53 -16.59 1.35 2.49
CA HIS A 53 -17.55 2.38 2.89
C HIS A 53 -18.95 2.14 2.32
N HIS A 54 -19.03 1.73 1.06
CA HIS A 54 -20.30 1.43 0.40
C HIS A 54 -20.99 0.20 0.99
N SER A 55 -20.25 -0.86 1.28
CA SER A 55 -20.79 -2.08 1.92
C SER A 55 -21.28 -1.83 3.35
N THR A 56 -20.56 -1.02 4.13
CA THR A 56 -20.98 -0.65 5.50
C THR A 56 -22.32 0.10 5.47
N ARG A 57 -22.50 1.04 4.55
CA ARG A 57 -23.71 1.87 4.45
C ARG A 57 -24.97 1.10 4.01
N SER A 58 -24.80 0.00 3.28
CA SER A 58 -25.93 -0.86 2.88
C SER A 58 -26.36 -1.84 3.97
N SER A 59 -25.58 -1.98 5.05
CA SER A 59 -25.84 -2.93 6.14
C SER A 59 -26.70 -2.33 7.26
N ASP A 60 -26.95 -1.00 7.21
CA ASP A 60 -27.72 -0.22 8.19
C ASP A 60 -29.18 0.05 7.75
N VAL A 61 -29.70 -0.69 6.76
CA VAL A 61 -31.09 -0.60 6.26
C VAL A 61 -31.81 -1.94 6.35
#